data_AF-A0A967N7Q2-F1
#
_entry.id   AF-A0A967N7Q2-F1
#
_cell.length_a   1.000
_cell.length_b   1.000
_cell.length_c   1.000
_cell.angle_alpha   90.00
_cell.angle_beta   90.00
_cell.angle_gamma   90.00
#
_symmetry.space_group_name_H-M   'P 1'
#
loop_
_entity.id
_entity.type
_entity.pdbx_description
1 polymer ?
#
loop_
_entity_poly.entity_id
_entity_poly.type
_entity_poly.pdbx_seq_one_letter_code
_entity_poly.pdbx_strand_id
1 'polypeptide(L)'
;MPATPVMPERGRDRGQLAGYAEAVGAASLWGSSGIFAVHLFRLGVPPESLALLRPLVGGALLLALVALRNARRLAIDPAGLVILGLGGGLAIGVFQIAYQLSTDAVGVPSTVALLYLAPAVVAAGSGPLLGEWPDRTRIALLVVTLSGVWLS
;
A
#
# COMPACT_ATOMS: atom_id res chain seq x y z
N MET A 1 -49.02 -9.69 -15.35
CA MET A 1 -47.80 -8.86 -15.36
C MET A 1 -46.68 -9.69 -15.98
N PRO A 2 -46.13 -9.34 -17.16
CA PRO A 2 -45.00 -10.09 -17.72
C PRO A 2 -43.71 -9.65 -17.02
N ALA A 3 -42.90 -10.63 -16.60
CA ALA A 3 -41.59 -10.40 -16.03
C ALA A 3 -40.66 -9.77 -17.09
N THR A 4 -40.07 -8.63 -16.77
CA THR A 4 -39.04 -8.00 -17.58
C THR A 4 -37.78 -8.88 -17.59
N PRO A 5 -37.17 -9.14 -18.76
CA PRO A 5 -35.95 -9.91 -18.83
C PRO A 5 -34.78 -9.07 -18.30
N VAL A 6 -34.11 -9.55 -17.26
CA VAL A 6 -32.86 -8.96 -16.75
C VAL A 6 -31.78 -9.20 -17.80
N MET A 7 -31.40 -8.16 -18.53
CA MET A 7 -30.27 -8.21 -19.46
C MET A 7 -28.96 -8.34 -18.67
N PRO A 8 -28.00 -9.19 -19.12
CA PRO A 8 -26.76 -9.40 -18.39
C PRO A 8 -25.85 -8.17 -18.43
N GLU A 9 -25.36 -7.75 -17.27
CA GLU A 9 -24.45 -6.61 -17.05
C GLU A 9 -23.02 -6.84 -17.59
N ARG A 10 -22.88 -7.11 -18.89
CA ARG A 10 -21.59 -7.41 -19.56
C ARG A 10 -20.54 -6.29 -19.50
N GLY A 11 -20.91 -5.08 -19.08
CA GLY A 11 -19.99 -3.95 -18.94
C GLY A 11 -19.22 -3.90 -17.61
N ARG A 12 -19.77 -4.51 -16.55
CA ARG A 12 -19.21 -4.47 -15.19
C ARG A 12 -18.11 -5.52 -14.99
N ASP A 13 -18.25 -6.68 -15.64
CA ASP A 13 -17.31 -7.80 -15.55
C ASP A 13 -15.93 -7.49 -16.15
N ARG A 14 -15.86 -6.78 -17.29
CA ARG A 14 -14.58 -6.43 -17.93
C ARG A 14 -13.77 -5.43 -17.11
N GLY A 15 -14.44 -4.47 -16.48
CA GLY A 15 -13.80 -3.51 -15.56
C GLY A 15 -13.30 -4.19 -14.29
N GLN A 16 -14.04 -5.18 -13.77
CA GLN A 16 -13.61 -5.97 -12.62
C GLN A 16 -12.42 -6.87 -12.93
N LEU A 17 -12.41 -7.56 -14.07
CA LEU A 17 -11.27 -8.38 -14.50
C LEU A 17 -10.00 -7.54 -14.69
N ALA A 18 -10.13 -6.36 -15.30
CA ALA A 18 -9.00 -5.43 -15.41
C ALA A 18 -8.50 -5.00 -14.02
N GLY A 19 -9.40 -4.64 -13.11
CA GLY A 19 -9.02 -4.28 -11.73
C GLY A 19 -8.35 -5.43 -10.97
N TYR A 20 -8.81 -6.67 -11.12
CA TYR A 20 -8.15 -7.84 -10.53
C TYR A 20 -6.77 -8.09 -11.14
N ALA A 21 -6.63 -7.96 -12.46
CA ALA A 21 -5.35 -8.11 -13.13
C ALA A 21 -4.34 -7.03 -12.68
N GLU A 22 -4.80 -5.79 -12.53
CA GLU A 22 -4.00 -4.69 -11.98
C GLU A 22 -3.58 -4.96 -10.54
N ALA A 23 -4.49 -5.45 -9.69
CA ALA A 23 -4.19 -5.78 -8.29
C ALA A 23 -3.17 -6.92 -8.19
N VAL A 24 -3.33 -7.99 -8.98
CA VAL A 24 -2.39 -9.12 -9.03
C VAL A 24 -1.03 -8.66 -9.55
N GLY A 25 -1.00 -7.83 -10.60
CA GLY A 25 0.23 -7.26 -11.14
C GLY A 25 0.95 -6.40 -10.11
N ALA A 26 0.23 -5.50 -9.45
CA ALA A 26 0.77 -4.65 -8.40
C ALA A 26 1.33 -5.46 -7.22
N ALA A 27 0.59 -6.47 -6.74
CA ALA A 27 1.03 -7.35 -5.67
C ALA A 27 2.28 -8.15 -6.05
N SER A 28 2.33 -8.67 -7.28
CA SER A 28 3.48 -9.44 -7.79
C SER A 28 4.73 -8.57 -7.91
N LEU A 29 4.59 -7.34 -8.43
CA LEU A 29 5.68 -6.37 -8.52
C LEU A 29 6.17 -5.95 -7.13
N TRP A 30 5.24 -5.72 -6.20
CA TRP A 30 5.58 -5.34 -4.83
C TRP A 30 6.32 -6.47 -4.08
N GLY A 31 5.84 -7.70 -4.17
CA GLY A 31 6.49 -8.86 -3.53
C GLY A 31 7.88 -9.15 -4.12
N SER A 32 8.02 -9.09 -5.44
CA SER A 32 9.30 -9.31 -6.13
C SER A 32 10.35 -8.25 -5.75
N SER A 33 9.92 -7.02 -5.48
CA SER A 33 10.79 -5.93 -5.02
C SER A 33 11.57 -6.28 -3.75
N GLY A 34 11.02 -7.10 -2.85
CA GLY A 34 11.71 -7.51 -1.62
C GLY A 34 12.95 -8.36 -1.91
N ILE A 35 12.89 -9.24 -2.92
CA ILE A 35 14.01 -10.09 -3.33
C ILE A 35 15.17 -9.23 -3.85
N PHE A 36 14.86 -8.24 -4.69
CA PHE A 36 15.85 -7.28 -5.18
C PHE A 36 16.46 -6.45 -4.06
N ALA A 37 15.66 -6.02 -3.07
CA ALA A 37 16.17 -5.28 -1.91
C ALA A 37 17.23 -6.08 -1.13
N VAL A 38 16.96 -7.36 -0.84
CA VAL A 38 17.91 -8.25 -0.16
C VAL A 38 19.19 -8.44 -0.98
N HIS A 39 19.06 -8.61 -2.30
CA HIS A 39 20.24 -8.71 -3.17
C HIS A 39 21.09 -7.44 -3.14
N LEU A 40 20.47 -6.26 -3.18
CA LEU A 40 21.17 -4.99 -3.11
C LEU A 40 21.86 -4.79 -1.74
N PHE A 41 21.22 -5.20 -0.64
CA PHE A 41 21.85 -5.19 0.68
C PHE A 41 23.10 -6.08 0.72
N ARG A 42 23.04 -7.27 0.10
CA ARG A 42 24.21 -8.16 -0.02
C ARG A 42 25.34 -7.59 -0.88
N LEU A 43 25.01 -6.69 -1.81
CA LEU A 43 26.00 -5.93 -2.59
C LEU A 43 26.56 -4.71 -1.83
N GLY A 44 26.16 -4.52 -0.57
CA GLY A 44 26.62 -3.42 0.29
C GLY A 44 25.84 -2.12 0.14
N VAL A 45 24.69 -2.14 -0.55
CA VAL A 45 23.82 -0.95 -0.65
C VAL A 45 23.15 -0.71 0.71
N PRO A 46 23.32 0.48 1.31
CA PRO A 46 22.72 0.76 2.61
C PRO A 46 21.17 0.75 2.57
N PRO A 47 20.49 0.21 3.59
CA PRO A 47 19.02 0.15 3.65
C PRO A 47 18.33 1.50 3.49
N GLU A 48 18.91 2.56 4.07
CA GLU A 48 18.43 3.94 3.99
C GLU A 48 18.44 4.49 2.56
N SER A 49 19.43 4.07 1.75
CA SER A 49 19.52 4.50 0.35
C SER A 49 18.34 3.93 -0.44
N LEU A 50 17.99 2.67 -0.20
CA LEU A 50 16.81 2.06 -0.81
C LEU A 50 15.49 2.62 -0.26
N ALA A 51 15.45 2.94 1.05
CA ALA A 51 14.29 3.57 1.68
C ALA A 51 13.95 4.91 1.01
N LEU A 52 14.98 5.68 0.63
CA LEU A 52 14.87 6.99 0.00
C LEU A 52 14.65 6.90 -1.52
N LEU A 53 15.49 6.15 -2.22
CA LEU A 53 15.48 6.11 -3.70
C LEU A 53 14.20 5.49 -4.25
N ARG A 54 13.66 4.45 -3.60
CA ARG A 54 12.45 3.76 -4.05
C ARG A 54 11.24 4.69 -4.19
N PRO A 55 10.82 5.44 -3.14
CA PRO A 55 9.70 6.37 -3.25
C PRO A 55 10.03 7.61 -4.08
N LEU A 56 11.28 8.08 -4.09
CA LEU A 56 11.68 9.23 -4.91
C LEU A 56 11.60 8.92 -6.40
N VAL A 57 12.20 7.82 -6.85
CA VAL A 57 12.16 7.40 -8.26
C VAL A 57 10.74 7.03 -8.67
N GLY A 58 10.03 6.26 -7.84
CA GLY A 58 8.62 5.91 -8.11
C GLY A 58 7.72 7.14 -8.20
N GLY A 59 7.87 8.08 -7.26
CA GLY A 59 7.14 9.35 -7.25
C GLY A 59 7.47 10.22 -8.47
N ALA A 60 8.75 10.36 -8.82
CA ALA A 60 9.18 11.12 -10.00
C ALA A 60 8.63 10.51 -11.30
N LEU A 61 8.65 9.18 -11.44
CA LEU A 61 8.08 8.49 -12.60
C LEU A 61 6.56 8.69 -12.69
N LEU A 62 5.85 8.60 -11.57
CA LEU A 62 4.41 8.85 -11.54
C LEU A 62 4.08 10.30 -11.86
N LEU A 63 4.82 11.26 -11.30
CA LEU A 63 4.66 12.68 -11.61
C LEU A 63 4.92 12.96 -13.10
N ALA A 64 5.99 12.38 -13.67
CA ALA A 64 6.29 12.50 -15.09
C ALA A 64 5.17 11.90 -15.94
N LEU A 65 4.66 10.72 -15.59
CA LEU A 65 3.56 10.06 -16.31
C LEU A 65 2.28 10.91 -16.30
N VAL A 66 1.90 11.45 -15.13
CA VAL A 66 0.71 12.30 -15.02
C VAL A 66 0.92 13.63 -15.74
N ALA A 67 2.11 14.23 -15.66
CA ALA A 67 2.43 15.44 -16.40
C ALA A 67 2.33 15.24 -17.93
N LEU A 68 2.82 14.11 -18.44
CA LEU A 68 2.74 13.74 -19.86
C LEU A 68 1.30 13.44 -20.32
N ARG A 69 0.46 12.86 -19.44
CA ARG A 69 -0.95 12.52 -19.76
C ARG A 69 -1.86 13.74 -19.68
N ASN A 70 -1.76 14.51 -18.60
CA ASN A 70 -2.53 15.73 -18.37
C ASN A 70 -1.96 16.54 -17.19
N ALA A 71 -1.09 17.51 -17.48
CA ALA A 71 -0.49 18.39 -16.47
C ALA A 71 -1.50 19.19 -15.63
N ARG A 72 -2.74 19.41 -16.10
CA ARG A 72 -3.78 20.09 -15.29
C ARG A 72 -4.20 19.27 -14.07
N ARG A 73 -3.96 17.96 -14.07
CA ARG A 73 -4.20 17.08 -12.91
C ARG A 73 -3.15 17.25 -11.80
N LEU A 74 -2.03 17.95 -12.07
CA LEU A 74 -1.04 18.33 -11.06
C LEU A 74 -1.33 19.69 -10.41
N ALA A 75 -2.43 20.36 -10.80
CA ALA A 75 -2.85 21.60 -10.17
C ALA A 75 -3.43 21.29 -8.78
N ILE A 76 -2.55 21.20 -7.79
CA ILE A 76 -2.87 21.05 -6.38
C ILE A 76 -2.71 22.42 -5.71
N ASP A 77 -3.63 22.78 -4.83
CA ASP A 77 -3.51 24.00 -4.05
C ASP A 77 -2.34 23.90 -3.05
N PRO A 78 -1.77 25.03 -2.59
CA PRO A 78 -0.63 25.02 -1.68
C PRO A 78 -0.90 24.29 -0.35
N ALA A 79 -2.13 24.32 0.16
CA ALA A 79 -2.48 23.61 1.39
C ALA A 79 -2.54 22.09 1.16
N GLY A 80 -3.08 21.66 0.02
CA GLY A 80 -3.04 20.28 -0.45
C GLY A 80 -1.61 19.76 -0.62
N LEU A 81 -0.70 20.59 -1.14
CA LEU A 81 0.74 20.24 -1.24
C LEU A 81 1.39 20.07 0.13
N VAL A 82 1.05 20.93 1.10
CA VAL A 82 1.55 20.80 2.48
C VAL A 82 1.03 19.53 3.14
N ILE A 83 -0.25 19.21 3.01
CA ILE A 83 -0.84 17.97 3.56
C ILE A 83 -0.21 16.74 2.89
N LEU A 84 -0.04 16.77 1.56
CA LEU A 84 0.56 15.69 0.82
C LEU A 84 2.04 15.49 1.18
N GLY A 85 2.81 16.59 1.26
CA GLY A 85 4.23 16.56 1.55
C GLY A 85 4.53 16.24 3.02
N LEU A 86 3.92 16.97 3.96
CA LEU A 86 4.16 16.79 5.39
C LEU A 86 3.38 15.63 5.97
N GLY A 87 2.12 15.45 5.61
CA GLY A 87 1.31 14.34 6.11
C GLY A 87 1.70 13.03 5.42
N GLY A 88 1.54 12.99 4.09
CA GLY A 88 1.83 11.79 3.30
C GLY A 88 3.32 11.48 3.21
N GLY A 89 4.14 12.46 2.83
CA GLY A 89 5.58 12.27 2.62
C GLY A 89 6.34 11.90 3.90
N LEU A 90 6.05 12.55 5.03
CA LEU A 90 6.68 12.19 6.31
C LEU A 90 6.29 10.78 6.75
N ALA A 91 4.99 10.45 6.67
CA ALA A 91 4.50 9.11 7.03
C ALA A 91 5.14 8.03 6.16
N ILE A 92 5.21 8.25 4.84
CA ILE A 92 5.88 7.33 3.90
C ILE A 92 7.37 7.25 4.19
N GLY A 93 8.05 8.36 4.49
CA GLY A 93 9.47 8.38 4.80
C GLY A 93 9.80 7.57 6.04
N VAL A 94 9.09 7.82 7.15
CA VAL A 94 9.24 7.06 8.40
C VAL A 94 8.94 5.58 8.17
N PHE A 95 7.84 5.28 7.49
CA PHE A 95 7.45 3.91 7.14
C PHE A 95 8.55 3.20 6.34
N GLN A 96 9.07 3.85 5.30
CA GLN A 96 10.10 3.28 4.43
C GLN A 96 11.40 2.99 5.18
N ILE A 97 11.85 3.90 6.04
CA ILE A 97 13.03 3.68 6.86
C ILE A 97 12.81 2.49 7.80
N ALA A 98 11.69 2.47 8.52
CA ALA A 98 11.36 1.38 9.44
C ALA A 98 11.26 0.02 8.72
N TYR A 99 10.63 0.00 7.54
CA TYR A 99 10.48 -1.21 6.72
C TYR A 99 11.84 -1.75 6.25
N GLN A 100 12.72 -0.88 5.75
CA GLN A 100 14.03 -1.29 5.24
C GLN A 100 14.98 -1.73 6.37
N LEU A 101 14.98 -1.02 7.51
CA LEU A 101 15.73 -1.42 8.70
C LEU A 101 15.23 -2.75 9.28
N SER A 102 13.90 -2.96 9.32
CA SER A 102 13.34 -4.26 9.71
C SER A 102 13.78 -5.35 8.75
N THR A 103 13.76 -5.09 7.44
CA THR A 103 14.16 -6.07 6.42
C THR A 103 15.61 -6.49 6.57
N ASP A 104 16.49 -5.54 6.88
CA ASP A 104 17.89 -5.80 7.17
C ASP A 104 18.08 -6.62 8.46
N ALA A 105 17.34 -6.29 9.52
CA ALA A 105 17.47 -6.93 10.83
C ALA A 105 16.89 -8.36 10.90
N VAL A 106 15.72 -8.60 10.31
CA VAL A 106 14.96 -9.87 10.47
C VAL A 106 14.59 -10.55 9.14
N GLY A 107 14.99 -9.98 8.01
CA GLY A 107 14.67 -10.48 6.68
C GLY A 107 13.25 -10.13 6.21
N VAL A 108 13.04 -10.22 4.89
CA VAL A 108 11.77 -9.85 4.22
C VAL A 108 10.54 -10.58 4.79
N PRO A 109 10.54 -11.92 4.98
CA PRO A 109 9.33 -12.62 5.44
C PRO A 109 8.86 -12.12 6.80
N SER A 110 9.78 -11.99 7.75
CA SER A 110 9.52 -11.51 9.11
C SER A 110 9.05 -10.05 9.11
N THR A 111 9.67 -9.18 8.30
CA THR A 111 9.24 -7.78 8.16
C THR A 111 7.83 -7.67 7.62
N VAL A 112 7.48 -8.48 6.61
CA VAL A 112 6.14 -8.47 6.02
C VAL A 112 5.10 -9.04 7.00
N ALA A 113 5.44 -10.08 7.76
CA ALA A 113 4.57 -10.57 8.84
C ALA A 113 4.30 -9.47 9.89
N LEU A 114 5.34 -8.72 10.31
CA LEU A 114 5.18 -7.57 11.19
C LEU A 114 4.31 -6.47 10.57
N LEU A 115 4.47 -6.22 9.27
CA LEU A 115 3.65 -5.25 8.55
C LEU A 115 2.17 -5.65 8.53
N TYR A 116 1.86 -6.94 8.46
CA TYR A 116 0.48 -7.41 8.48
C TYR A 116 -0.22 -7.30 9.84
N LEU A 117 0.48 -6.86 10.89
CA LEU A 117 -0.15 -6.36 12.12
C LEU A 117 -0.72 -4.93 11.95
N ALA A 118 -0.40 -4.21 10.87
CA ALA A 118 -0.88 -2.85 10.63
C ALA A 118 -2.41 -2.69 10.73
N PRO A 119 -3.27 -3.58 10.20
CA PRO A 119 -4.71 -3.48 10.36
C PRO A 119 -5.16 -3.46 11.83
N ALA A 120 -4.48 -4.22 12.70
CA ALA A 120 -4.76 -4.22 14.13
C ALA A 120 -4.34 -2.92 14.80
N VAL A 121 -3.18 -2.37 14.43
CA VAL A 121 -2.72 -1.06 14.90
C VAL A 121 -3.69 0.04 14.45
N VAL A 122 -4.14 0.02 13.20
CA VAL A 122 -5.11 0.97 12.65
C VAL A 122 -6.46 0.86 13.36
N ALA A 123 -6.95 -0.36 13.60
CA ALA A 123 -8.21 -0.57 14.31
C ALA A 123 -8.15 -0.16 15.78
N ALA A 124 -7.00 -0.35 16.45
CA ALA A 124 -6.79 0.15 17.80
C ALA A 124 -6.74 1.68 17.84
N GLY A 125 -6.15 2.31 16.81
CA GLY A 125 -6.06 3.76 16.68
C GLY A 125 -7.35 4.45 16.19
N SER A 126 -8.27 3.73 15.53
CA SER A 126 -9.44 4.34 14.89
C SER A 126 -10.40 4.99 15.88
N GLY A 127 -10.55 4.41 17.08
CA GLY A 127 -11.34 5.00 18.16
C GLY A 127 -10.86 6.40 18.58
N PRO A 128 -9.63 6.54 19.11
CA PRO A 128 -9.13 7.84 19.59
C PRO A 128 -8.81 8.84 18.47
N LEU A 129 -8.41 8.41 17.27
CA LEU A 129 -8.00 9.31 16.19
C LEU A 129 -9.17 9.74 15.28
N LEU A 130 -10.13 8.84 15.04
CA LEU A 130 -11.21 9.05 14.07
C LEU A 130 -12.60 9.08 14.74
N GLY A 131 -12.70 8.72 16.02
CA GLY A 131 -14.00 8.56 16.71
C GLY A 131 -14.76 7.30 16.29
N GLU A 132 -14.13 6.42 15.51
CA GLU A 132 -14.77 5.24 14.92
C GLU A 132 -14.26 3.96 15.58
N TRP A 133 -15.00 3.45 16.58
CA TRP A 133 -14.65 2.19 17.22
C TRP A 133 -15.00 0.99 16.33
N PRO A 134 -14.12 -0.04 16.26
CA PRO A 134 -14.40 -1.24 15.50
C PRO A 134 -15.64 -1.98 16.03
N ASP A 135 -16.58 -2.31 15.15
CA ASP A 135 -17.69 -3.21 15.47
C ASP A 135 -17.20 -4.65 15.71
N ARG A 136 -18.01 -5.48 16.40
CA ARG A 136 -17.71 -6.88 16.72
C ARG A 136 -17.31 -7.70 15.48
N THR A 137 -17.92 -7.43 14.34
CA THR A 137 -17.60 -8.10 13.08
C THR A 137 -16.18 -7.76 12.60
N ARG A 138 -15.76 -6.49 12.72
CA ARG A 138 -14.42 -6.03 12.35
C ARG A 138 -13.36 -6.62 13.28
N ILE A 139 -13.67 -6.74 14.57
CA ILE A 139 -12.81 -7.40 15.55
C ILE A 139 -12.64 -8.88 15.21
N ALA A 140 -13.71 -9.59 14.85
CA ALA A 140 -13.62 -10.99 14.44
C ALA A 140 -12.74 -11.17 13.18
N LEU A 141 -12.90 -10.32 12.17
CA LEU A 141 -12.07 -10.33 10.96
C LEU A 141 -10.59 -10.02 11.28
N LEU A 142 -10.33 -9.11 12.22
CA LEU A 142 -8.98 -8.84 12.70
C LEU A 142 -8.36 -10.08 13.34
N VAL A 143 -9.08 -10.79 14.20
CA VAL A 143 -8.58 -12.02 14.82
C VAL A 143 -8.23 -13.07 13.76
N VAL A 144 -9.08 -13.26 12.76
CA VAL A 144 -8.82 -14.19 11.64
C VAL A 144 -7.56 -13.76 10.88
N THR A 145 -7.43 -12.48 10.58
CA THR A 145 -6.28 -11.93 9.86
C THR A 145 -4.99 -12.13 10.65
N LEU A 146 -4.98 -11.80 11.94
CA LEU A 146 -3.82 -11.95 12.83
C LEU A 146 -3.44 -13.43 13.02
N SER A 147 -4.42 -14.32 13.09
CA SER A 147 -4.17 -15.76 13.17
C SER A 147 -3.50 -16.28 11.90
N GLY A 148 -3.91 -15.77 10.74
CA GLY A 148 -3.26 -16.08 9.46
C GLY A 148 -1.81 -15.61 9.40
N VAL A 149 -1.53 -14.40 9.90
CA VAL A 149 -0.16 -13.84 9.99
C VAL A 149 0.72 -14.62 10.97
N TRP A 150 0.16 -15.07 12.09
CA TRP A 150 0.91 -15.86 13.05
C TRP A 150 1.32 -17.24 12.50
N LEU A 151 0.55 -17.78 11.55
CA LEU A 151 0.79 -19.09 10.94
C LEU A 151 1.75 -19.04 9.72
N SER A 152 1.98 -17.86 9.13
CA SER A 152 2.84 -17.66 7.95
C SER A 152 4.31 -17.56 8.30
#